data_AF-F3GNX1-F1
#
_entry.id   AF-F3GNX1-F1
#
_cell.length_a   1.000
_cell.length_b   1.000
_cell.length_c   1.000
_cell.angle_alpha   90.00
_cell.angle_beta   90.00
_cell.angle_gamma   90.00
#
_symmetry.space_group_name_H-M   'P 1'
#
loop_
_entity.id
_entity.type
_entity.pdbx_description
1 polymer ?
#
loop_
_entity_poly.entity_id
_entity_poly.type
_entity_poly.pdbx_seq_one_letter_code
_entity_poly.pdbx_strand_id
1 'polypeptide(L)' 'DSHSVTCIGCDREISRDELARENEENIQVHLSEVGKEVSKTVAEDLRKRLQKAFKGSKGFKLK' A
#
# COMPACT_ATOMS: atom_id res chain seq x y z
N ASP A 1 -14.71 -20.27 -13.40
CA ASP A 1 -13.40 -20.45 -14.07
C ASP A 1 -12.28 -20.54 -13.06
N SER A 2 -11.75 -21.74 -12.86
CA SER A 2 -10.54 -21.97 -12.06
C SER A 2 -9.33 -21.65 -12.94
N HIS A 3 -8.88 -20.39 -12.92
CA HIS A 3 -7.65 -20.01 -13.59
C HIS A 3 -6.45 -20.63 -12.85
N SER A 4 -5.81 -21.63 -13.48
CA SER A 4 -4.53 -22.19 -13.05
C SER A 4 -3.36 -21.50 -13.77
N VAL A 5 -2.21 -21.48 -13.12
CA VAL A 5 -0.94 -20.99 -13.68
C VAL A 5 0.12 -22.07 -13.57
N THR A 6 0.99 -22.16 -14.56
CA THR A 6 2.10 -23.14 -14.58
C THR A 6 3.41 -22.43 -14.30
N CYS A 7 4.19 -22.95 -13.35
CA CYS A 7 5.52 -22.45 -13.05
C CYS A 7 6.51 -22.85 -14.16
N ILE A 8 7.12 -21.88 -14.83
CA ILE A 8 8.10 -22.13 -15.91
C ILE A 8 9.42 -22.79 -15.46
N GLY A 9 9.68 -22.84 -14.14
CA GLY A 9 10.92 -23.39 -13.59
C GLY A 9 10.81 -24.83 -13.09
N CYS A 10 9.60 -25.31 -12.80
CA CYS A 10 9.37 -26.65 -12.25
C CYS A 10 8.12 -27.35 -12.78
N ASP A 11 7.45 -26.75 -13.77
CA ASP A 11 6.23 -27.25 -14.43
C ASP A 11 5.04 -27.52 -13.49
N ARG A 12 5.11 -27.06 -12.23
CA ARG A 12 4.02 -27.19 -11.26
C ARG A 12 2.82 -26.35 -11.73
N GLU A 13 1.67 -26.99 -11.83
CA GLU A 13 0.39 -26.31 -12.01
C GLU A 13 -0.18 -25.90 -10.65
N ILE A 14 -0.55 -24.64 -10.50
CA ILE A 14 -0.96 -24.03 -9.24
C ILE A 14 -2.25 -23.25 -9.48
N SER A 15 -3.24 -23.44 -8.61
CA SER A 15 -4.45 -22.62 -8.64
C SER A 15 -4.19 -21.21 -8.11
N ARG A 16 -4.95 -20.20 -8.56
CA ARG A 16 -4.83 -18.84 -8.02
C ARG A 16 -4.91 -18.78 -6.48
N ASP A 17 -5.80 -19.56 -5.88
CA ASP A 17 -6.02 -19.54 -4.42
C ASP A 17 -4.86 -20.21 -3.67
N GLU A 18 -4.26 -21.26 -4.24
CA GLU A 18 -3.04 -21.88 -3.71
C GLU A 18 -1.83 -20.96 -3.83
N LEU A 19 -1.68 -20.29 -4.98
CA LEU A 19 -0.62 -19.31 -5.18
C LEU A 19 -0.75 -18.15 -4.18
N ALA A 20 -1.96 -17.63 -3.96
CA ALA A 20 -2.20 -16.57 -3.00
C ALA A 20 -1.86 -16.99 -1.56
N ARG A 21 -2.22 -18.22 -1.17
CA ARG A 21 -1.90 -18.79 0.14
C ARG A 21 -0.40 -19.00 0.33
N GLU A 22 0.30 -19.54 -0.66
CA GLU A 22 1.76 -19.75 -0.58
C GLU A 22 2.53 -18.43 -0.52
N ASN A 23 1.98 -17.36 -1.10
CA ASN A 23 2.57 -16.01 -1.08
C ASN A 23 2.00 -15.11 0.03
N GLU A 24 1.20 -15.64 0.96
CA GLU A 24 0.48 -14.84 1.96
C GLU A 24 1.42 -13.99 2.82
N GLU A 25 2.54 -14.56 3.28
CA GLU A 25 3.53 -13.84 4.09
C GLU A 25 4.11 -12.65 3.32
N ASN A 26 4.50 -12.87 2.06
CA ASN A 26 5.04 -11.81 1.19
C ASN A 26 3.99 -10.70 0.94
N ILE A 27 2.74 -11.09 0.70
CA ILE A 27 1.62 -10.17 0.54
C ILE A 27 1.43 -9.34 1.82
N GLN A 28 1.38 -9.97 3.00
CA GLN A 28 1.19 -9.27 4.26
C GLN A 28 2.31 -8.26 4.56
N VAL A 29 3.57 -8.65 4.33
CA VAL A 29 4.73 -7.76 4.51
C VAL A 29 4.59 -6.52 3.64
N HIS A 30 4.39 -6.69 2.34
CA HIS A 30 4.32 -5.56 1.41
C HIS A 30 3.05 -4.72 1.55
N LEU A 31 1.91 -5.31 1.92
CA LEU A 31 0.69 -4.55 2.23
C LEU A 31 0.92 -3.55 3.37
N SER A 32 1.67 -3.96 4.40
CA SER A 32 1.98 -3.08 5.53
C SER A 32 2.86 -1.90 5.13
N GLU A 33 3.79 -2.11 4.19
CA GLU A 33 4.70 -1.09 3.66
C GLU A 33 3.94 -0.09 2.79
N VAL A 34 3.14 -0.59 1.84
CA VAL A 34 2.27 0.24 0.99
C VAL A 34 1.31 1.05 1.84
N GLY A 35 0.69 0.45 2.86
CA GLY A 35 -0.21 1.14 3.78
C GLY A 35 0.47 2.31 4.52
N LYS A 36 1.71 2.12 4.97
CA LYS A 36 2.50 3.18 5.63
C LYS A 36 2.82 4.32 4.66
N GLU A 37 3.21 4.00 3.43
CA GLU A 37 3.54 5.00 2.42
C GLU A 37 2.31 5.84 2.05
N VAL A 38 1.17 5.18 1.75
CA VAL A 38 -0.10 5.86 1.45
C VAL A 38 -0.51 6.77 2.60
N SER A 39 -0.46 6.27 3.84
CA SER A 39 -0.82 7.06 5.03
C SER A 39 0.08 8.29 5.20
N LYS A 40 1.38 8.13 4.99
CA LYS A 40 2.35 9.24 5.03
C LYS A 40 2.05 10.28 3.95
N THR A 41 1.81 9.87 2.71
CA THR A 41 1.48 10.78 1.61
C THR A 41 0.21 11.57 1.87
N VAL A 42 -0.85 10.92 2.37
CA VAL A 42 -2.11 11.59 2.71
C VAL A 42 -1.91 12.58 3.85
N ALA A 43 -1.18 12.19 4.90
CA ALA A 43 -0.89 13.07 6.03
C ALA A 43 -0.08 14.31 5.61
N GLU A 44 0.93 14.13 4.74
CA GLU A 44 1.74 15.23 4.22
C GLU A 44 0.93 16.17 3.31
N ASP A 45 0.08 15.64 2.43
CA ASP A 45 -0.78 16.46 1.58
C ASP A 45 -1.78 17.27 2.40
N LEU A 46 -2.45 16.64 3.37
CA LEU A 46 -3.35 17.34 4.29
C LEU A 46 -2.63 18.45 5.06
N ARG A 47 -1.44 18.14 5.59
CA ARG A 47 -0.60 19.12 6.30
C ARG A 47 -0.24 20.30 5.40
N LYS A 48 0.18 20.06 4.16
CA LYS A 48 0.51 21.11 3.18
C LYS A 48 -0.72 21.98 2.85
N ARG A 49 -1.89 21.36 2.65
CA ARG A 49 -3.15 22.08 2.40
C ARG A 49 -3.52 22.98 3.57
N LEU A 50 -3.44 22.47 4.80
CA LEU A 50 -3.70 23.26 6.01
C LEU A 50 -2.70 24.42 6.15
N GLN A 51 -1.40 24.15 6.00
CA GLN A 51 -0.38 25.20 6.04
C GLN A 51 -0.62 26.30 5.00
N LYS A 52 -1.05 25.92 3.79
CA LYS A 52 -1.39 26.88 2.72
C LYS A 52 -2.64 27.69 3.05
N ALA A 53 -3.69 27.04 3.56
CA ALA A 53 -4.96 27.69 3.88
C ALA A 53 -4.81 28.73 5.01
N PHE A 54 -3.99 28.43 6.01
CA PHE A 54 -3.75 29.31 7.16
C PHE A 54 -2.46 30.15 7.02
N LYS A 55 -1.89 30.24 5.81
CA LYS A 55 -0.70 31.07 5.58
C LYS A 55 -1.04 32.55 5.80
N GLY A 56 -0.48 33.13 6.86
CA GLY A 56 -0.66 34.55 7.20
C GLY A 56 -1.75 34.84 8.24
N SER A 57 -2.49 33.83 8.72
CA SER A 57 -3.41 34.02 9.84
C SER A 57 -2.65 34.31 11.13
N LYS A 58 -2.94 35.43 11.79
CA LYS A 58 -2.37 35.76 13.10
C LYS A 58 -2.96 34.80 14.15
N GLY A 59 -2.12 33.95 14.73
CA GLY A 59 -2.50 33.02 15.81
C GLY A 59 -2.51 31.53 15.46
N PHE A 60 -2.34 31.14 14.18
CA PHE A 60 -2.27 29.74 13.79
C PHE A 60 -0.85 29.38 13.32
N LYS A 61 -0.21 28.44 14.02
CA LYS A 61 1.04 27.79 13.61
C LYS A 61 0.82 26.27 13.63
N LEU A 62 0.80 25.66 12.46
CA LEU A 62 0.81 24.20 12.34
C LEU A 62 2.23 23.71 12.64
N LYS A 63 2.44 23.05 13.80
CA LYS A 63 3.71 22.42 14.16
C LYS A 63 3.97 21.20 13.32
#